data_AF-A0A178MNJ7-F1
#
_entry.id   AF-A0A178MNJ7-F1
#
_cell.length_a   1.000
_cell.length_b   1.000
_cell.length_c   1.000
_cell.angle_alpha   90.00
_cell.angle_beta   90.00
_cell.angle_gamma   90.00
#
_symmetry.space_group_name_H-M   'P 1'
#
loop_
_entity.id
_entity.type
_entity.pdbx_description
1 polymer ?
#
loop_
_entity_poly.entity_id
_entity_poly.type
_entity_poly.pdbx_seq_one_letter_code
_entity_poly.pdbx_strand_id
1 'polypeptide(L)' 'MRRLLLIPVLVVDGLDLGPVGDSLLLEPGTHLDKVIGPSGGTYTETVFLSGRGNRTLTVPAGAAP' A
#
# COMPACT_ATOMS: atom_id res chain seq x y z
N MET A 1 18.43 -11.32 -19.55
CA MET A 1 18.39 -10.36 -18.43
C MET A 1 17.07 -10.57 -17.71
N ARG A 2 17.07 -11.09 -16.48
CA ARG A 2 15.83 -11.23 -15.70
C ARG A 2 15.44 -9.82 -15.28
N ARG A 3 14.42 -9.25 -15.92
CA ARG A 3 13.77 -8.02 -15.45
C ARG A 3 13.22 -8.36 -14.07
N LEU A 4 13.94 -7.96 -13.01
CA LEU A 4 13.43 -8.03 -11.65
C LEU A 4 12.21 -7.10 -11.67
N LEU A 5 11.01 -7.67 -11.69
CA LEU A 5 9.81 -6.88 -11.50
C LEU A 5 9.95 -6.33 -10.07
N LEU A 6 10.36 -5.08 -9.93
CA LEU A 6 10.24 -4.38 -8.66
C LEU A 6 8.73 -4.26 -8.46
N ILE A 7 8.21 -5.02 -7.50
CA ILE A 7 6.79 -5.02 -7.18
C ILE A 7 6.61 -3.96 -6.09
N PRO A 8 5.65 -3.03 -6.25
CA PRO A 8 5.32 -2.07 -5.22
C PRO A 8 4.87 -2.79 -3.94
N VAL A 9 5.25 -2.24 -2.79
CA VAL A 9 4.97 -2.81 -1.48
C VAL A 9 4.01 -1.91 -0.70
N LEU A 10 3.06 -2.53 -0.02
CA LEU A 10 2.11 -1.86 0.87
C LEU A 10 2.54 -2.02 2.33
N VAL A 11 2.63 -0.89 3.03
CA VAL A 11 2.85 -0.81 4.46
C VAL A 11 1.65 -0.11 5.10
N VAL A 12 1.01 -0.72 6.10
CA VAL A 12 -0.09 -0.10 6.86
C VAL A 12 0.29 -0.07 8.33
N ASP A 13 0.21 1.11 8.96
CA ASP A 13 0.61 1.33 10.36
C ASP A 13 2.02 0.83 10.70
N GLY A 14 2.92 0.86 9.70
CA GLY A 14 4.29 0.36 9.83
C GLY A 14 4.46 -1.15 9.66
N LEU A 15 3.38 -1.90 9.45
CA LEU A 15 3.42 -3.31 9.09
C LEU A 15 3.51 -3.48 7.57
N ASP A 16 4.55 -4.18 7.11
CA ASP A 16 4.65 -4.59 5.71
C ASP A 16 3.65 -5.71 5.41
N LEU A 17 2.77 -5.47 4.45
CA LEU A 17 1.71 -6.38 4.04
C LEU A 17 1.99 -7.03 2.69
N GLY A 18 3.15 -6.74 2.10
CA GLY A 18 3.59 -7.35 0.85
C GLY A 18 3.11 -6.57 -0.37
N PRO A 19 2.91 -7.25 -1.52
CA PRO A 19 2.69 -6.57 -2.79
C PRO A 19 1.35 -5.83 -2.84
N VAL A 20 1.37 -4.65 -3.45
CA VAL A 20 0.15 -3.88 -3.72
C VAL A 20 -0.77 -4.68 -4.66
N GLY A 21 -2.06 -4.73 -4.36
CA GLY A 21 -3.08 -5.38 -5.19
C GLY A 21 -3.87 -6.49 -4.47
N ASP A 22 -3.35 -6.98 -3.34
CA ASP A 22 -4.07 -7.93 -2.51
C ASP A 22 -5.17 -7.22 -1.70
N SER A 23 -6.33 -7.86 -1.54
CA SER A 23 -7.38 -7.36 -0.65
C SER A 23 -6.98 -7.60 0.80
N LEU A 24 -6.91 -6.52 1.56
CA LEU A 24 -6.58 -6.54 2.97
C LEU A 24 -7.84 -6.28 3.80
N LEU A 25 -8.03 -7.08 4.85
CA LEU A 25 -9.05 -6.85 5.85
C LEU A 25 -8.48 -5.96 6.96
N LEU A 26 -9.01 -4.75 7.09
CA LEU A 26 -8.61 -3.79 8.11
C LEU A 26 -9.71 -3.62 9.15
N GLU A 27 -9.29 -3.40 10.39
CA GLU A 27 -10.18 -3.07 11.50
C GLU A 27 -10.68 -1.62 11.40
N PRO A 28 -11.77 -1.25 12.07
CA PRO A 28 -12.17 0.15 12.15
C PRO A 28 -11.10 0.99 12.87
N GLY A 29 -10.81 2.17 12.34
CA GLY A 29 -9.79 3.05 12.89
C GLY A 29 -9.17 3.96 11.85
N THR A 30 -8.19 4.75 12.31
CA THR A 30 -7.32 5.55 11.45
C THR A 30 -6.07 4.72 11.15
N HIS A 31 -5.82 4.48 9.88
CA HIS A 31 -4.66 3.77 9.37
C HIS A 31 -3.76 4.71 8.59
N LEU A 32 -2.45 4.53 8.75
CA LEU A 32 -1.45 5.18 7.91
C LEU A 32 -1.01 4.22 6.80
N ASP A 33 -1.52 4.46 5.60
CA ASP A 33 -1.20 3.68 4.42
C ASP A 33 0.05 4.28 3.76
N LYS A 34 1.02 3.43 3.47
CA LYS A 34 2.24 3.80 2.75
C LYS A 34 2.50 2.83 1.62
N VAL A 35 2.58 3.35 0.41
CA VAL A 35 2.98 2.58 -0.78
C VAL A 35 4.41 2.92 -1.11
N ILE A 36 5.25 1.89 -1.25
CA ILE A 36 6.63 1.99 -1.69
C ILE A 36 6.68 1.47 -3.13
N GLY A 37 6.86 2.39 -4.07
CA GLY A 37 6.94 2.09 -5.48
C GLY A 37 8.25 1.41 -5.87
N PRO A 38 8.27 0.79 -7.06
CA PRO A 38 9.42 0.02 -7.55
C PRO A 38 10.71 0.84 -7.71
N SER A 39 10.59 2.14 -7.96
CA SER A 39 11.70 3.08 -8.10
C SER A 39 12.15 3.69 -6.77
N GLY A 40 11.55 3.29 -5.65
CA GLY A 40 11.78 3.87 -4.33
C GLY A 40 10.94 5.11 -4.02
N GLY A 41 10.06 5.53 -4.94
CA GLY A 41 9.05 6.56 -4.67
C GLY A 41 8.11 6.11 -3.56
N THR A 42 7.69 7.04 -2.69
CA THR A 42 6.78 6.74 -1.59
C THR A 42 5.52 7.60 -1.69
N TYR A 43 4.38 6.96 -1.46
CA TYR A 43 3.11 7.62 -1.25
C TYR A 43 2.61 7.30 0.15
N THR A 44 2.01 8.27 0.81
CA THR A 44 1.45 8.08 2.15
C THR A 44 0.10 8.76 2.24
N GLU A 45 -0.88 8.05 2.79
CA GLU A 45 -2.24 8.51 2.97
C GLU A 45 -2.72 8.12 4.37
N THR A 46 -3.49 9.00 5.01
CA THR A 46 -4.20 8.68 6.25
C THR A 46 -5.63 8.33 5.89
N VAL A 47 -6.05 7.12 6.25
CA VAL A 47 -7.37 6.59 5.93
C VAL A 47 -8.14 6.31 7.21
N PHE A 48 -9.39 6.76 7.27
CA PHE A 48 -10.31 6.37 8.34
C PHE A 48 -11.31 5.32 7.83
N LEU A 49 -11.39 4.19 8.54
CA LEU A 49 -12.35 3.13 8.31
C LEU A 49 -13.39 3.16 9.45
N SER A 50 -14.65 3.40 9.12
CA SER A 50 -15.75 3.42 10.09
C SER A 50 -16.21 2.03 10.54
N GLY A 51 -15.80 0.98 9.82
CA GLY A 51 -16.13 -0.40 10.09
C GLY A 51 -15.07 -1.31 9.48
N ARG A 52 -15.09 -2.60 9.86
CA ARG A 52 -14.21 -3.60 9.27
C ARG A 52 -14.48 -3.70 7.77
N GLY A 53 -13.45 -3.63 6.95
CA GLY A 53 -13.63 -3.59 5.50
C GLY A 53 -12.45 -4.13 4.72
N ASN A 54 -12.74 -4.66 3.54
CA ASN A 54 -11.71 -5.02 2.58
C ASN A 54 -11.28 -3.77 1.82
N ARG A 55 -9.97 -3.53 1.76
CA ARG A 55 -9.39 -2.47 0.95
C ARG A 55 -8.37 -3.07 0.00
N THR A 56 -8.42 -2.63 -1.25
CA THR A 56 -7.38 -2.89 -2.23
C THR A 56 -6.71 -1.57 -2.53
N LEU A 57 -5.47 -1.43 -2.10
CA LEU A 57 -4.66 -0.26 -2.46
C LEU A 57 -4.05 -0.52 -3.83
N THR A 58 -3.96 0.53 -4.63
CA THR A 58 -3.31 0.52 -5.94
C THR A 58 -2.18 1.53 -5.89
N VAL A 59 -1.10 1.33 -6.66
CA VAL A 59 0.00 2.30 -6.71
C VAL A 59 -0.53 3.60 -7.32
N PRO A 60 -0.60 4.71 -6.57
CA PRO A 60 -1.01 5.97 -7.14
C PRO A 60 0.11 6.52 -8.02
N ALA A 61 -0.25 7.35 -9.00
CA ALA A 61 0.69 7.89 -9.97
C ALA A 61 1.90 8.61 -9.33
N GLY A 62 1.76 9.16 -8.10
CA GLY A 62 2.86 9.79 -7.36
C GLY A 62 3.82 8.84 -6.63
N ALA A 63 3.51 7.54 -6.56
CA ALA A 63 4.45 6.50 -6.12
C ALA A 63 5.23 5.86 -7.29
N ALA A 64 4.86 6.18 -8.53
CA ALA A 64 5.66 5.90 -9.72
C ALA A 64 6.74 7.01 -9.87
N PRO A 65 7.90 6.72 -10.48
CA PRO A 65 8.96 7.71 -10.68
C PRO A 65 8.51 8.91 -11.53
#